data_AF-A0A529JT28-F1
#
_entry.id   AF-A0A529JT28-F1
#
_cell.length_a   1.000
_cell.length_b   1.000
_cell.length_c   1.000
_cell.angle_alpha   90.00
_cell.angle_beta   90.00
_cell.angle_gamma   90.00
#
_symmetry.space_group_name_H-M   'P 1'
#
loop_
_entity.id
_entity.type
_entity.pdbx_description
1 polymer ?
#
loop_
_entity_poly.entity_id
_entity_poly.type
_entity_poly.pdbx_seq_one_letter_code
_entity_poly.pdbx_strand_id
1 'polypeptide(L)' 'MNHDAYDNAYITGILNSVKTIAMVGASANDVRPSYFVLKYLLGKGFSV' A
#
# COMPACT_ATOMS: atom_id res chain seq x y z
N MET A 1 17.94 -14.73 0.16
CA MET A 1 17.42 -13.88 1.26
C MET A 1 16.04 -14.41 1.64
N ASN A 2 15.73 -14.50 2.93
CA ASN A 2 14.39 -14.86 3.42
C ASN A 2 13.59 -13.56 3.61
N HIS A 3 12.37 -13.50 3.04
CA HIS A 3 11.48 -12.33 3.05
C HIS A 3 10.16 -12.61 3.80
N ASP A 4 10.12 -13.63 4.65
CA ASP A 4 8.94 -14.05 5.39
C ASP A 4 8.59 -13.05 6.51
N ALA A 5 9.56 -12.23 6.95
CA ALA A 5 9.34 -11.20 7.97
C ALA A 5 10.24 -9.98 7.78
N TYR A 6 9.69 -8.82 8.10
CA TYR A 6 10.41 -7.54 8.25
C TYR A 6 10.01 -6.90 9.57
N ASP A 7 10.90 -6.11 10.15
CA ASP A 7 10.59 -5.33 11.34
C ASP A 7 9.51 -4.27 11.03
N ASN A 8 8.56 -4.11 11.94
CA ASN A 8 7.54 -3.06 11.90
C ASN A 8 8.17 -1.66 11.77
N ALA A 9 9.31 -1.42 12.42
CA ALA A 9 10.02 -0.14 12.33
C ALA A 9 10.48 0.15 10.89
N TYR A 10 10.99 -0.87 10.19
CA TYR A 10 11.42 -0.76 8.80
C TYR A 10 10.24 -0.45 7.86
N ILE A 11 9.15 -1.22 7.98
CA ILE A 11 7.94 -1.00 7.17
C ILE A 11 7.36 0.40 7.41
N THR A 12 7.27 0.82 8.67
CA THR A 12 6.77 2.14 9.06
C THR A 12 7.66 3.26 8.49
N GLY A 13 8.98 3.08 8.50
CA GLY A 13 9.92 4.03 7.89
C GLY A 13 9.69 4.23 6.39
N ILE A 14 9.40 3.15 5.66
CA ILE A 14 9.06 3.23 4.22
C ILE A 14 7.75 3.99 4.02
N LEU A 15 6.69 3.63 4.75
CA LEU A 15 5.37 4.26 4.60
C LEU A 15 5.36 5.73 5.04
N ASN A 16 6.29 6.13 5.92
CA ASN A 16 6.47 7.52 6.32
C ASN A 16 7.25 8.35 5.29
N SER A 17 8.19 7.75 4.56
CA SER A 17 9.04 8.45 3.58
C SER A 17 8.45 8.44 2.16
N VAL A 18 7.78 7.36 1.76
CA VAL A 18 7.18 7.22 0.43
C VAL A 18 5.72 7.63 0.49
N LYS A 19 5.34 8.64 -0.30
CA LYS A 19 3.95 9.15 -0.38
C LYS A 19 3.27 8.92 -1.72
N THR A 20 4.04 8.55 -2.74
CA THR A 20 3.52 8.25 -4.08
C THR A 20 3.75 6.78 -4.39
N ILE A 21 2.69 6.04 -4.71
CA ILE A 21 2.72 4.59 -4.92
C ILE A 21 2.05 4.28 -6.24
N ALA A 22 2.75 3.66 -7.19
CA ALA A 22 2.09 3.14 -8.39
C ALA A 22 1.48 1.76 -8.08
N MET A 23 0.16 1.66 -8.03
CA MET A 23 -0.54 0.40 -7.77
C MET A 23 -0.81 -0.39 -9.05
N VAL A 24 -0.06 -1.47 -9.26
CA VAL A 24 -0.30 -2.40 -10.38
C VAL A 24 -1.51 -3.28 -10.08
N GLY A 25 -2.44 -3.41 -11.02
CA GLY A 25 -3.65 -4.22 -10.85
C GLY A 25 -4.77 -3.52 -10.07
N ALA A 26 -4.74 -2.19 -9.96
CA ALA A 26 -5.84 -1.40 -9.45
C ALA A 26 -7.13 -1.70 -10.26
N SER A 27 -8.24 -1.84 -9.54
CA SER A 27 -9.55 -2.12 -10.16
C SER A 27 -10.65 -1.35 -9.44
N ALA A 28 -11.63 -0.89 -10.20
CA ALA A 28 -12.83 -0.23 -9.69
C ALA A 28 -13.92 -1.20 -9.19
N ASN A 29 -13.73 -2.52 -9.38
CA ASN A 29 -14.66 -3.54 -8.90
C ASN A 29 -14.49 -3.74 -7.38
N ASP A 30 -15.55 -3.47 -6.61
CA ASP A 30 -15.56 -3.48 -5.15
C ASP A 30 -15.42 -4.87 -4.52
N VAL A 31 -15.62 -5.96 -5.25
CA VAL A 31 -15.32 -7.31 -4.75
C VAL A 31 -13.82 -7.65 -4.81
N ARG A 32 -13.02 -6.87 -5.54
CA ARG A 32 -11.58 -7.15 -5.69
C ARG A 32 -10.79 -6.59 -4.51
N PRO A 33 -9.87 -7.35 -3.91
CA PRO A 33 -9.01 -6.86 -2.83
C PRO A 33 -8.25 -5.57 -3.18
N SER A 34 -7.83 -5.41 -4.44
CA SER A 34 -7.12 -4.20 -4.88
C SER A 34 -7.95 -2.92 -4.76
N TYR A 35 -9.29 -3.00 -4.85
CA TYR A 35 -10.17 -1.86 -4.62
C TYR A 35 -10.06 -1.33 -3.19
N PHE A 36 -10.05 -2.23 -2.20
CA PHE A 36 -9.97 -1.84 -0.79
C PHE A 36 -8.60 -1.29 -0.41
N VAL A 37 -7.53 -1.87 -0.93
CA VAL A 37 -6.16 -1.37 -0.72
C VAL A 37 -6.02 0.05 -1.28
N LEU A 38 -6.47 0.27 -2.53
CA LEU A 38 -6.47 1.60 -3.15
C LEU A 38 -7.26 2.61 -2.32
N LYS A 39 -8.50 2.26 -1.94
CA LYS A 39 -9.38 3.10 -1.11
C LYS A 39 -8.72 3.46 0.23
N TYR A 40 -8.07 2.51 0.87
CA TYR A 40 -7.41 2.74 2.15
C TYR A 40 -6.20 3.66 2.02
N LEU A 41 -5.35 3.46 1.01
CA LEU A 41 -4.17 4.31 0.77
C LEU A 41 -4.58 5.75 0.47
N LEU A 42 -5.58 5.95 -0.40
CA LEU A 42 -6.14 7.28 -0.67
C LEU A 42 -6.70 7.92 0.62
N GLY A 43 -7.46 7.16 1.41
CA GLY A 43 -8.00 7.63 2.70
C GLY A 43 -6.92 7.97 3.74
N LYS A 44 -5.71 7.42 3.60
CA LYS A 44 -4.54 7.75 4.42
C LYS A 44 -3.68 8.88 3.85
N GLY A 45 -4.09 9.48 2.72
CA GLY A 45 -3.41 10.63 2.12
C GLY A 45 -2.20 10.27 1.26
N PHE A 46 -2.07 9.02 0.82
CA PHE A 46 -1.09 8.66 -0.20
C PHE A 46 -1.57 9.09 -1.59
N SER A 47 -0.65 9.49 -2.44
CA SER A 47 -0.89 9.63 -3.88
C SER A 47 -0.73 8.26 -4.52
N VAL A 48 -1.79 7.73 -5.12
CA VAL A 48 -1.81 6.40 -5.74
C VAL A 48 -2.35 6.48 -7.16
#